data_AF-A8N5G1-F1
#
_entry.id   AF-A8N5G1-F1
#
_cell.length_a   1.000
_cell.length_b   1.000
_cell.length_c   1.000
_cell.angle_alpha   90.00
_cell.angle_beta   90.00
_cell.angle_gamma   90.00
#
_symmetry.space_group_name_H-M   'P 1'
#
loop_
_entity.id
_entity.type
_entity.pdbx_description
1 polymer ?
#
loop_
_entity_poly.entity_id
_entity_poly.type
_entity_poly.pdbx_seq_one_letter_code
_entity_poly.pdbx_strand_id
1 'polypeptide(L)'
;MTMTARFAILPEDIIQTLSVQLEQPNEVVQFLSLPHPRTGLLSLFLPTPDAILEVQAVSPPEGRSWFLGEHVYEDGRLVMMTPIDPAFLLLPLLKAGQSDVFRTGEDLFEEITRKIVEESEGNNKTLLERSIATLAGLPCAQKALRLICDVKEFGPGTVVYRHSPEKAEQYLRSKIGRLENSKTLEVSRTIVRHLAKEGLMEDGREKLLAVGRTKAAFDLVAQYLSPEMKQTLLATYDFAELEAHLRQNMADEVPLKSATNTKKGAAGKAEGDGKKRKAAKGSHGVEQLKKVNTTGMAKLSSFFNKAEKAKS
;
A
#
# COMPACT_ATOMS: atom_id res chain seq x y z
N MET A 1 -18.26 27.03 -10.71
CA MET A 1 -16.99 26.34 -10.43
C MET A 1 -17.27 25.30 -9.36
N THR A 2 -17.28 24.02 -9.71
CA THR A 2 -17.35 22.94 -8.71
C THR A 2 -16.03 22.96 -7.92
N MET A 3 -16.09 23.31 -6.63
CA MET A 3 -14.92 23.20 -5.77
C MET A 3 -14.56 21.72 -5.63
N THR A 4 -13.43 21.32 -6.23
CA THR A 4 -12.87 19.98 -6.06
C THR A 4 -12.04 19.96 -4.79
N ALA A 5 -12.63 19.55 -3.67
CA ALA A 5 -11.87 19.21 -2.47
C ALA A 5 -11.56 17.71 -2.42
N ARG A 6 -10.42 17.36 -1.81
CA ARG A 6 -10.04 16.00 -1.48
C ARG A 6 -9.67 15.95 -0.01
N PHE A 7 -10.10 14.90 0.67
CA PHE A 7 -9.82 14.70 2.08
C PHE A 7 -8.59 13.81 2.21
N ALA A 8 -7.60 14.28 2.97
CA ALA A 8 -6.33 13.59 3.16
C ALA A 8 -6.01 13.38 4.65
N ILE A 9 -5.37 12.25 4.95
CA ILE A 9 -4.76 11.97 6.25
C ILE A 9 -3.24 12.06 6.07
N LEU A 10 -2.59 12.83 6.93
CA LEU A 10 -1.14 13.02 6.96
C LEU A 10 -0.62 12.87 8.39
N PRO A 11 0.67 12.56 8.58
CA PRO A 11 1.33 12.63 9.89
C PRO A 11 1.24 14.04 10.49
N GLU A 12 1.05 14.12 11.80
CA GLU A 12 0.79 15.39 12.52
C GLU A 12 1.96 16.38 12.40
N ASP A 13 3.19 15.90 12.49
CA ASP A 13 4.42 16.64 12.28
C ASP A 13 4.50 17.25 10.87
N ILE A 14 4.05 16.52 9.86
CA ILE A 14 4.00 17.02 8.49
C ILE A 14 2.86 18.03 8.31
N ILE A 15 1.70 17.84 8.94
CA ILE A 15 0.61 18.82 8.89
C ILE A 15 1.10 20.17 9.41
N GLN A 16 1.77 20.18 10.57
CA GLN A 16 2.32 21.41 11.15
C GLN A 16 3.32 22.08 10.21
N THR A 17 4.23 21.30 9.62
CA THR A 17 5.22 21.80 8.67
C THR A 17 4.56 22.41 7.43
N LEU A 18 3.61 21.71 6.83
CA LEU A 18 2.88 22.17 5.65
C LEU A 18 2.01 23.39 5.95
N SER A 19 1.39 23.48 7.12
CA SER A 19 0.64 24.66 7.54
C SER A 19 1.51 25.91 7.57
N VAL A 20 2.71 25.82 8.13
CA VAL A 20 3.68 26.93 8.14
C VAL A 20 4.10 27.31 6.71
N GLN A 21 4.32 26.33 5.82
CA GLN A 21 4.68 26.59 4.42
C GLN A 21 3.53 27.23 3.63
N LEU A 22 2.29 26.81 3.86
CA LEU A 22 1.10 27.36 3.20
C LEU A 22 0.80 28.79 3.63
N GLU A 23 1.23 29.19 4.84
CA GLU A 23 1.18 30.58 5.30
C GLU A 23 2.26 31.47 4.64
N GLN A 24 3.28 30.86 4.03
CA GLN A 24 4.31 31.58 3.27
C GLN A 24 3.91 31.67 1.77
N PRO A 25 3.73 32.88 1.21
CA PRO A 25 3.12 33.06 -0.10
C PRO A 25 3.94 32.54 -1.31
N ASN A 26 5.18 32.06 -1.11
CA ASN A 26 6.10 31.69 -2.18
C ASN A 26 6.51 30.20 -2.22
N GLU A 27 6.12 29.36 -1.26
CA GLU A 27 6.46 27.93 -1.28
C GLU A 27 5.22 27.08 -1.62
N VAL A 28 5.07 26.74 -2.89
CA VAL A 28 4.08 25.73 -3.31
C VAL A 28 4.71 24.35 -3.17
N VAL A 29 4.19 23.54 -2.25
CA VAL A 29 4.62 22.14 -2.14
C VAL A 29 4.18 21.39 -3.39
N GLN A 30 5.16 20.97 -4.20
CA GLN A 30 4.92 20.31 -5.47
C GLN A 30 5.02 18.79 -5.33
N PHE A 31 3.99 18.08 -5.78
CA PHE A 31 4.03 16.62 -5.89
C PHE A 31 5.05 16.19 -6.94
N LEU A 32 5.81 15.15 -6.62
CA LEU A 32 6.66 14.41 -7.54
C LEU A 32 5.83 13.33 -8.22
N SER A 33 6.00 13.19 -9.54
CA SER A 33 5.44 12.08 -10.30
C SER A 33 6.57 11.12 -10.64
N LEU A 34 6.70 10.05 -9.85
CA LEU A 34 7.79 9.07 -9.96
C LEU A 34 7.24 7.67 -10.28
N PRO A 35 8.03 6.77 -10.89
CA PRO A 35 7.64 5.39 -11.08
C PRO A 35 7.43 4.69 -9.75
N HIS A 36 6.30 3.98 -9.58
CA HIS A 36 6.04 3.19 -8.38
C HIS A 36 7.03 2.02 -8.30
N PRO A 37 7.71 1.78 -7.17
CA PRO A 37 8.80 0.80 -7.04
C PRO A 37 8.50 -0.62 -7.55
N ARG A 38 7.27 -1.09 -7.30
CA ARG A 38 6.82 -2.42 -7.71
C ARG A 38 6.31 -2.52 -9.14
N THR A 39 5.66 -1.49 -9.66
CA THR A 39 4.87 -1.58 -10.90
C THR A 39 5.42 -0.73 -12.04
N GLY A 40 6.34 0.20 -11.76
CA GLY A 40 6.87 1.16 -12.73
C GLY A 40 5.87 2.25 -13.14
N LEU A 41 4.60 2.16 -12.75
CA LEU A 41 3.58 3.14 -13.12
C LEU A 41 3.80 4.47 -12.38
N LEU A 42 3.63 5.58 -13.10
CA LEU A 42 3.73 6.92 -12.49
C LEU A 42 2.74 7.07 -11.34
N SER A 43 3.26 7.44 -10.19
CA SER A 43 2.55 7.64 -8.93
C SER A 43 2.98 8.95 -8.28
N LEU A 44 2.11 9.48 -7.42
CA LEU A 44 2.36 10.76 -6.76
C LEU A 44 3.07 10.55 -5.41
N PHE A 45 4.08 11.38 -5.19
CA PHE A 45 4.82 11.46 -3.93
C PHE A 45 4.92 12.91 -3.49
N LEU A 46 4.80 13.17 -2.19
CA LEU A 46 4.94 14.49 -1.60
C LEU A 46 6.31 14.59 -0.91
N PRO A 47 7.24 15.42 -1.41
CA PRO A 47 8.49 15.66 -0.72
C PRO A 47 8.24 16.58 0.47
N THR A 48 8.93 16.31 1.57
CA THR A 48 9.01 17.15 2.77
C THR A 48 10.50 17.39 3.06
N PRO A 49 10.87 18.35 3.92
CA PRO A 49 12.28 18.59 4.24
C PRO A 49 13.06 17.34 4.67
N ASP A 50 12.41 16.44 5.42
CA ASP A 50 13.06 15.28 6.03
C ASP A 50 12.66 13.92 5.44
N ALA A 51 11.52 13.85 4.75
CA ALA A 51 10.94 12.59 4.27
C ALA A 51 10.26 12.74 2.91
N ILE A 52 9.89 11.60 2.32
CA ILE A 52 9.03 11.53 1.15
C ILE A 52 7.77 10.79 1.58
N LEU A 53 6.59 11.32 1.26
CA LEU A 53 5.33 10.65 1.51
C LEU A 53 4.81 10.05 0.21
N GLU A 54 4.45 8.77 0.22
CA GLU A 54 3.67 8.17 -0.85
C GLU A 54 2.21 8.62 -0.74
N VAL A 55 1.57 8.92 -1.87
CA VAL A 55 0.17 9.35 -1.92
C VAL A 55 -0.69 8.17 -2.36
N GLN A 56 -1.50 7.66 -1.45
CA GLN A 56 -2.41 6.54 -1.68
C GLN A 56 -3.86 7.04 -1.65
N ALA A 57 -4.69 6.56 -2.57
CA ALA A 57 -6.12 6.86 -2.58
C ALA A 57 -6.92 5.60 -2.23
N VAL A 58 -7.54 5.60 -1.06
CA VAL A 58 -8.45 4.54 -0.62
C VAL A 58 -9.82 4.82 -1.22
N SER A 59 -10.19 4.02 -2.22
CA SER A 59 -11.51 4.09 -2.86
C SER A 59 -12.46 3.11 -2.18
N PRO A 60 -13.62 3.57 -1.68
CA PRO A 60 -14.64 2.68 -1.16
C PRO A 60 -15.22 1.80 -2.29
N PRO A 61 -15.65 0.54 -1.99
CA PRO A 61 -16.18 -0.37 -3.01
C PRO A 61 -17.46 0.14 -3.68
N GLU A 62 -18.24 0.94 -2.97
CA GLU A 62 -19.46 1.57 -3.44
C GLU A 62 -19.25 3.09 -3.54
N GLY A 63 -20.11 3.76 -4.30
CA GLY A 63 -20.17 5.22 -4.30
C GLY A 63 -20.36 5.76 -2.88
N ARG A 64 -19.46 6.66 -2.48
CA ARG A 64 -19.51 7.39 -1.21
C ARG A 64 -19.22 8.86 -1.50
N SER A 65 -19.64 9.72 -0.59
CA SER A 65 -19.44 11.17 -0.63
C SER A 65 -19.05 11.66 0.77
N TRP A 66 -18.41 12.83 0.83
CA TRP A 66 -18.11 13.51 2.08
C TRP A 66 -19.09 14.66 2.32
N PHE A 67 -19.51 14.83 3.57
CA PHE A 67 -20.23 16.01 4.02
C PHE A 67 -19.29 16.88 4.86
N LEU A 68 -19.16 18.16 4.49
CA LEU A 68 -18.37 19.14 5.24
C LEU A 68 -19.20 20.42 5.37
N GLY A 69 -19.72 20.66 6.57
CA GLY A 69 -20.73 21.69 6.80
C GLY A 69 -21.98 21.41 5.95
N GLU A 70 -22.39 22.40 5.15
CA GLU A 70 -23.55 22.30 4.25
C GLU A 70 -23.19 21.82 2.83
N HIS A 71 -21.93 21.45 2.59
CA HIS A 71 -21.45 21.03 1.29
C HIS A 71 -21.33 19.51 1.17
N VAL A 72 -21.71 18.99 0.00
CA VAL A 72 -21.54 17.58 -0.38
C VAL A 72 -20.44 17.47 -1.43
N TYR A 73 -19.42 16.67 -1.15
CA TYR A 73 -18.34 16.35 -2.06
C TYR A 73 -18.55 14.95 -2.62
N GLU A 74 -18.79 14.88 -3.93
CA GLU A 74 -19.09 13.63 -4.64
C GLU A 74 -17.97 12.60 -4.56
N ASP A 75 -16.71 13.04 -4.54
CA ASP A 75 -15.55 12.16 -4.47
C ASP A 75 -15.33 11.64 -3.04
N GLY A 76 -15.89 10.48 -2.72
CA GLY A 76 -15.73 9.82 -1.41
C GLY A 76 -14.40 9.10 -1.20
N ARG A 77 -13.39 9.31 -2.04
CA ARG A 77 -12.06 8.75 -1.81
C ARG A 77 -11.40 9.40 -0.60
N LEU A 78 -10.67 8.60 0.17
CA LEU A 78 -9.80 9.06 1.25
C LEU A 78 -8.36 9.01 0.77
N VAL A 79 -7.68 10.15 0.75
CA VAL A 79 -6.26 10.21 0.46
C VAL A 79 -5.48 9.94 1.74
N MET A 80 -4.45 9.10 1.66
CA MET A 80 -3.52 8.85 2.74
C MET A 80 -2.12 9.19 2.24
N MET A 81 -1.38 9.97 3.01
CA MET A 81 0.01 10.28 2.73
C MET A 81 0.88 9.67 3.81
N THR A 82 1.66 8.66 3.47
CA THR A 82 2.46 7.90 4.44
C THR A 82 3.94 7.97 4.10
N PRO A 83 4.84 8.05 5.09
CA PRO A 83 6.28 8.07 4.80
C PRO A 83 6.71 6.81 4.04
N ILE A 84 7.44 7.01 2.94
CA ILE A 84 8.11 5.96 2.20
C ILE A 84 9.62 6.12 2.36
N ASP A 85 10.31 5.00 2.52
CA ASP A 85 11.78 5.00 2.52
C ASP A 85 12.30 5.28 1.10
N PRO A 86 13.09 6.36 0.90
CA PRO A 86 13.59 6.76 -0.42
C PRO A 86 14.37 5.67 -1.15
N ALA A 87 14.98 4.72 -0.41
CA ALA A 87 15.68 3.60 -1.04
C ALA A 87 14.78 2.81 -2.00
N PHE A 88 13.50 2.60 -1.68
CA PHE A 88 12.59 1.88 -2.58
C PHE A 88 12.32 2.63 -3.89
N LEU A 89 12.34 3.96 -3.86
CA LEU A 89 12.23 4.78 -5.08
C LEU A 89 13.53 4.72 -5.88
N LEU A 90 14.68 4.69 -5.22
CA LEU A 90 15.99 4.68 -5.86
C LEU A 90 16.35 3.34 -6.49
N LEU A 91 16.00 2.21 -5.87
CA LEU A 91 16.35 0.87 -6.35
C LEU A 91 15.99 0.61 -7.83
N PRO A 92 14.74 0.82 -8.30
CA PRO A 92 14.41 0.63 -9.71
C PRO A 92 15.11 1.64 -10.62
N LEU A 93 15.32 2.89 -10.16
CA LEU A 93 16.02 3.93 -10.91
C LEU A 93 17.50 3.56 -11.14
N LEU A 94 18.18 3.11 -10.08
CA LEU A 94 19.58 2.69 -10.13
C LEU A 94 19.78 1.44 -11.00
N LYS A 95 18.78 0.56 -11.05
CA LYS A 95 18.79 -0.60 -11.95
C LYS A 95 18.73 -0.17 -13.42
N ALA A 96 17.90 0.82 -13.78
CA ALA A 96 17.88 1.38 -15.14
C ALA A 96 19.23 2.04 -15.51
N GLY A 97 19.83 2.76 -14.54
CA GLY A 97 21.14 3.40 -14.67
C GLY A 97 22.34 2.51 -14.40
N GLN A 98 22.17 1.18 -14.28
CA GLN A 98 23.23 0.30 -13.80
C GLN A 98 24.51 0.43 -14.64
N SER A 99 25.63 0.62 -13.96
CA SER A 99 26.97 0.75 -14.55
C SER A 99 28.02 0.27 -13.56
N ASP A 100 29.07 -0.39 -14.05
CA ASP A 100 30.22 -0.82 -13.24
C ASP A 100 31.16 0.33 -12.88
N VAL A 101 30.95 1.50 -13.48
CA VAL A 101 31.79 2.69 -13.31
C VAL A 101 31.23 3.57 -12.19
N PHE A 102 32.14 4.10 -11.36
CA PHE A 102 31.79 5.11 -10.37
C PHE A 102 31.48 6.44 -11.05
N ARG A 103 30.36 7.06 -10.71
CA ARG A 103 29.91 8.35 -11.26
C ARG A 103 29.52 9.31 -10.14
N THR A 104 29.55 10.61 -10.41
CA THR A 104 28.96 11.57 -9.47
C THR A 104 27.45 11.34 -9.36
N GLY A 105 26.81 11.87 -8.31
CA GLY A 105 25.36 11.80 -8.18
C GLY A 105 24.65 12.43 -9.39
N GLU A 106 25.13 13.59 -9.84
CA GLU A 106 24.57 14.33 -10.97
C GLU A 106 24.63 13.51 -12.27
N ASP A 107 25.81 13.02 -12.64
CA ASP A 107 26.00 12.21 -13.86
C ASP A 107 25.17 10.91 -13.84
N LEU A 108 25.02 10.31 -12.65
CA LEU A 108 24.24 9.10 -12.46
C LEU A 108 22.75 9.37 -12.70
N PHE A 109 22.19 10.43 -12.11
CA PHE A 109 20.77 10.76 -12.28
C PHE A 109 20.46 11.29 -13.67
N GLU A 110 21.39 11.97 -14.34
CA GLU A 110 21.22 12.39 -15.74
C GLU A 110 21.10 11.17 -16.67
N GLU A 111 21.99 10.18 -16.51
CA GLU A 111 21.94 8.91 -17.25
C GLU A 111 20.63 8.14 -17.01
N ILE A 112 20.24 8.01 -15.74
CA ILE A 112 18.99 7.35 -15.33
C ILE A 112 17.79 8.05 -15.97
N THR A 113 17.75 9.39 -15.88
CA THR A 113 16.65 10.19 -16.39
C THR A 113 16.51 10.01 -17.89
N ARG A 114 17.62 10.05 -18.63
CA ARG A 114 17.61 9.83 -20.08
C ARG A 114 16.99 8.48 -20.45
N LYS A 115 17.47 7.38 -19.86
CA LYS A 115 16.96 6.03 -20.16
C LYS A 115 15.47 5.88 -19.84
N ILE A 116 15.04 6.36 -18.67
CA ILE A 116 13.64 6.22 -18.25
C ILE A 116 12.71 7.08 -19.09
N VAL A 117 13.14 8.29 -19.47
CA VAL A 117 12.35 9.19 -20.32
C VAL A 117 12.25 8.67 -21.75
N GLU A 118 13.29 7.99 -22.25
CA GLU A 118 13.28 7.26 -23.53
C GLU A 118 12.28 6.10 -23.50
N GLU A 119 12.28 5.30 -22.43
CA GLU A 119 11.37 4.16 -22.23
C GLU A 119 9.91 4.57 -21.92
N SER A 120 9.69 5.78 -21.39
CA SER A 120 8.35 6.26 -21.05
C SER A 120 7.54 6.63 -22.29
N GLU A 121 6.36 6.03 -22.43
CA GLU A 121 5.34 6.44 -23.39
C GLU A 121 4.42 7.49 -22.76
N GLY A 122 4.33 8.70 -23.35
CA GLY A 122 3.34 9.72 -22.93
C GLY A 122 3.85 11.16 -22.87
N ASN A 123 2.91 12.08 -22.60
CA ASN A 123 3.13 13.53 -22.61
C ASN A 123 3.79 14.09 -21.33
N ASN A 124 4.01 13.27 -20.31
CA ASN A 124 4.47 13.71 -18.98
C ASN A 124 5.99 13.60 -18.77
N LYS A 125 6.77 13.50 -19.86
CA LYS A 125 8.24 13.32 -19.81
C LYS A 125 8.94 14.44 -19.02
N THR A 126 8.58 15.69 -19.28
CA THR A 126 9.14 16.87 -18.59
C THR A 126 8.84 16.88 -17.09
N LEU A 127 7.65 16.42 -16.69
CA LEU A 127 7.27 16.30 -15.29
C LEU A 127 8.07 15.20 -14.59
N LEU A 128 8.28 14.07 -15.27
CA LEU A 128 9.06 12.95 -14.75
C LEU A 128 10.54 13.33 -14.57
N GLU A 129 11.15 13.95 -15.58
CA GLU A 129 12.52 14.48 -15.53
C GLU A 129 12.70 15.42 -14.34
N ARG A 130 11.82 16.42 -14.19
CA ARG A 130 11.85 17.33 -13.04
C ARG A 130 11.67 16.61 -11.71
N SER A 131 10.82 15.59 -11.66
CA SER A 131 10.56 14.81 -10.45
C SER A 131 11.78 14.01 -10.02
N ILE A 132 12.50 13.38 -10.97
CA ILE A 132 13.74 12.63 -10.71
C ILE A 132 14.84 13.59 -10.27
N ALA A 133 15.01 14.73 -10.94
CA ALA A 133 15.98 15.75 -10.55
C ALA A 133 15.72 16.27 -9.13
N THR A 134 14.44 16.50 -8.78
CA THR A 134 14.07 16.92 -7.42
C THR A 134 14.38 15.83 -6.41
N LEU A 135 14.05 14.56 -6.70
CA LEU A 135 14.37 13.41 -5.85
C LEU A 135 15.88 13.32 -5.57
N ALA A 136 16.72 13.48 -6.60
CA ALA A 136 18.18 13.43 -6.48
C ALA A 136 18.75 14.51 -5.54
N GLY A 137 18.11 15.68 -5.49
CA GLY A 137 18.49 16.78 -4.62
C GLY A 137 18.07 16.60 -3.15
N LEU A 138 17.18 15.66 -2.83
CA LEU A 138 16.66 15.51 -1.47
C LEU A 138 17.71 14.91 -0.52
N PRO A 139 17.92 15.50 0.68
CA PRO A 139 18.88 14.96 1.67
C PRO A 139 18.58 13.52 2.08
N CYS A 140 17.30 13.15 2.21
CA CYS A 140 16.88 11.80 2.55
C CYS A 140 17.21 10.79 1.43
N ALA A 141 17.11 11.19 0.16
CA ALA A 141 17.49 10.36 -0.98
C ALA A 141 19.02 10.19 -1.07
N GLN A 142 19.80 11.25 -0.83
CA GLN A 142 21.26 11.16 -0.79
C GLN A 142 21.75 10.23 0.33
N LYS A 143 21.13 10.30 1.52
CA LYS A 143 21.40 9.36 2.62
C LYS A 143 21.08 7.92 2.21
N ALA A 144 19.93 7.69 1.57
CA ALA A 144 19.55 6.37 1.08
C ALA A 144 20.54 5.84 0.02
N LEU A 145 21.01 6.69 -0.89
CA LEU A 145 21.99 6.34 -1.92
C LEU A 145 23.28 5.78 -1.33
N ARG A 146 23.79 6.39 -0.23
CA ARG A 146 24.98 5.89 0.47
C ARG A 146 24.81 4.50 1.09
N LEU A 147 23.57 4.10 1.38
CA LEU A 147 23.26 2.80 2.00
C LEU A 147 23.14 1.68 0.97
N ILE A 148 22.73 1.99 -0.26
CA ILE A 148 22.46 1.00 -1.33
C ILE A 148 23.50 1.01 -2.46
N CYS A 149 24.48 1.92 -2.43
CA CYS A 149 25.57 2.01 -3.40
C CYS A 149 26.95 1.85 -2.75
N ASP A 150 27.94 1.47 -3.55
CA ASP A 150 29.34 1.69 -3.24
C ASP A 150 29.65 3.18 -3.37
N VAL A 151 30.31 3.73 -2.35
CA VAL A 151 30.62 5.14 -2.26
C VAL A 151 32.13 5.30 -2.16
N LYS A 152 32.69 6.19 -2.98
CA LYS A 152 34.07 6.64 -2.87
C LYS A 152 34.10 8.15 -2.78
N GLU A 153 34.92 8.67 -1.88
CA GLU A 153 35.10 10.10 -1.68
C GLU A 153 36.49 10.49 -2.17
N PHE A 154 36.56 11.47 -3.08
CA PHE A 154 37.80 11.95 -3.69
C PHE A 154 38.00 13.43 -3.33
N GLY A 155 38.54 13.68 -2.14
CA GLY A 155 38.75 15.04 -1.65
C GLY A 155 37.45 15.72 -1.18
N PRO A 156 37.51 17.03 -0.86
CA PRO A 156 36.37 17.74 -0.29
C PRO A 156 35.26 17.94 -1.34
N GLY A 157 34.10 17.32 -1.10
CA GLY A 157 32.88 17.56 -1.87
C GLY A 157 32.64 16.62 -3.06
N THR A 158 33.65 15.89 -3.54
CA THR A 158 33.48 14.95 -4.66
C THR A 158 33.17 13.55 -4.14
N VAL A 159 31.91 13.16 -4.24
CA VAL A 159 31.44 11.82 -3.88
C VAL A 159 30.94 11.12 -5.13
N VAL A 160 31.44 9.91 -5.36
CA VAL A 160 31.01 9.08 -6.48
C VAL A 160 30.36 7.80 -5.99
N TYR A 161 29.37 7.36 -6.76
CA TYR A 161 28.50 6.24 -6.47
C TYR A 161 28.61 5.19 -7.56
N ARG A 162 28.51 3.93 -7.16
CA ARG A 162 28.29 2.78 -8.05
C ARG A 162 27.21 1.90 -7.43
N HIS A 163 26.21 1.51 -8.21
CA HIS A 163 25.18 0.61 -7.70
C HIS A 163 25.80 -0.73 -7.28
N SER A 164 25.53 -1.19 -6.05
CA SER A 164 25.95 -2.50 -5.55
C SER A 164 24.72 -3.35 -5.26
N PRO A 165 24.47 -4.41 -6.05
CA PRO A 165 23.41 -5.37 -5.78
C PRO A 165 23.51 -5.98 -4.37
N GLU A 166 24.73 -6.24 -3.90
CA GLU A 166 24.99 -6.86 -2.59
C GLU A 166 24.57 -5.94 -1.44
N LYS A 167 24.93 -4.65 -1.51
CA LYS A 167 24.50 -3.66 -0.50
C LYS A 167 23.00 -3.44 -0.53
N ALA A 168 22.40 -3.37 -1.73
CA ALA A 168 20.96 -3.27 -1.88
C ALA A 168 20.25 -4.47 -1.23
N GLU A 169 20.73 -5.70 -1.47
CA GLU A 169 20.19 -6.90 -0.83
C GLU A 169 20.36 -6.85 0.70
N GLN A 170 21.54 -6.52 1.20
CA GLN A 170 21.80 -6.41 2.64
C GLN A 170 20.90 -5.36 3.31
N TYR A 171 20.66 -4.24 2.63
CA TYR A 171 19.74 -3.20 3.08
C TYR A 171 18.31 -3.73 3.20
N LEU A 172 17.82 -4.44 2.18
CA LEU A 172 16.48 -5.04 2.18
C LEU A 172 16.32 -6.10 3.27
N ARG A 173 17.34 -6.95 3.48
CA ARG A 173 17.35 -7.93 4.59
C ARG A 173 17.28 -7.25 5.95
N SER A 174 18.00 -6.14 6.11
CA SER A 174 17.96 -5.35 7.35
C SER A 174 16.57 -4.74 7.59
N LYS A 175 15.84 -4.37 6.52
CA LYS A 175 14.46 -3.90 6.61
C LYS A 175 13.49 -5.01 7.00
N ILE A 176 13.65 -6.19 6.41
CA ILE A 176 12.85 -7.39 6.75
C ILE A 176 13.09 -7.76 8.22
N GLY A 177 14.35 -7.87 8.64
CA GLY A 177 14.69 -8.18 10.04
C GLY A 177 14.18 -7.13 11.02
N ARG A 178 14.15 -5.84 10.64
CA ARG A 178 13.54 -4.80 11.48
C ARG A 178 12.04 -4.99 11.63
N LEU A 179 11.33 -5.35 10.57
CA LEU A 179 9.89 -5.62 10.62
C LEU A 179 9.57 -6.88 11.42
N GLU A 180 10.36 -7.93 11.25
CA GLU A 180 10.26 -9.18 11.99
C GLU A 180 10.37 -8.97 13.50
N ASN A 181 11.33 -8.14 13.93
CA ASN A 181 11.54 -7.80 15.33
C ASN A 181 10.62 -6.67 15.83
N SER A 182 9.74 -6.14 14.98
CA SER A 182 8.82 -5.06 15.35
C SER A 182 7.51 -5.62 15.92
N LYS A 183 7.01 -4.97 16.97
CA LYS A 183 5.66 -5.21 17.51
C LYS A 183 4.55 -4.92 16.48
N THR A 184 4.85 -4.25 15.38
CA THR A 184 3.89 -3.94 14.31
C THR A 184 3.20 -5.20 13.77
N LEU A 185 3.94 -6.32 13.62
CA LEU A 185 3.36 -7.58 13.12
C LEU A 185 2.37 -8.18 14.12
N GLU A 186 2.63 -8.04 15.42
CA GLU A 186 1.79 -8.56 16.50
C GLU A 186 0.51 -7.74 16.69
N VAL A 187 0.58 -6.42 16.49
CA VAL A 187 -0.57 -5.52 16.62
C VAL A 187 -1.49 -5.62 15.39
N SER A 188 -0.96 -6.03 14.24
CA SER A 188 -1.73 -6.16 13.01
C SER A 188 -2.72 -7.33 13.08
N ARG A 189 -4.00 -7.01 13.34
CA ARG A 189 -5.09 -7.99 13.35
C ARG A 189 -5.18 -8.82 12.06
N THR A 190 -4.83 -8.22 10.92
CA THR A 190 -4.84 -8.89 9.62
C THR A 190 -3.76 -9.96 9.54
N ILE A 191 -2.53 -9.63 9.96
CA ILE A 191 -1.40 -10.56 9.95
C ILE A 191 -1.63 -11.69 10.95
N VAL A 192 -2.03 -11.35 12.18
CA VAL A 192 -2.33 -12.36 13.22
C VAL A 192 -3.43 -13.33 12.76
N ARG A 193 -4.50 -12.83 12.12
CA ARG A 193 -5.54 -13.70 11.55
C ARG A 193 -5.03 -14.57 10.41
N HIS A 194 -4.12 -14.05 9.59
CA HIS A 194 -3.54 -14.81 8.49
C HIS A 194 -2.69 -15.98 9.04
N LEU A 195 -1.77 -15.69 9.97
CA LEU A 195 -0.95 -16.71 10.62
C LEU A 195 -1.80 -17.75 11.37
N ALA A 196 -2.88 -17.32 12.04
CA ALA A 196 -3.82 -18.25 12.69
C ALA A 196 -4.56 -19.13 11.68
N LYS A 197 -5.02 -18.56 10.56
CA LYS A 197 -5.68 -19.32 9.48
C LYS A 197 -4.74 -20.35 8.86
N GLU A 198 -3.46 -20.03 8.80
CA GLU A 198 -2.40 -20.93 8.34
C GLU A 198 -2.02 -22.00 9.38
N GLY A 199 -2.68 -22.05 10.53
CA GLY A 199 -2.40 -23.01 11.60
C GLY A 199 -1.09 -22.75 12.34
N LEU A 200 -0.42 -21.61 12.13
CA LEU A 200 0.91 -21.34 12.70
C LEU A 200 0.85 -20.92 14.17
N MET A 201 -0.34 -20.58 14.68
CA MET A 201 -0.55 -20.10 16.04
C MET A 201 -0.92 -21.23 17.03
N GLU A 202 -0.82 -22.49 16.62
CA GLU A 202 -1.06 -23.66 17.48
C GLU A 202 0.16 -23.99 18.34
N ASP A 203 -0.07 -24.55 19.53
CA ASP A 203 1.00 -24.94 20.47
C ASP A 203 1.98 -25.94 19.84
N GLY A 204 3.29 -25.76 20.06
CA GLY A 204 4.34 -26.62 19.51
C GLY A 204 4.80 -26.28 18.10
N ARG A 205 4.28 -25.19 17.50
CA ARG A 205 4.67 -24.70 16.15
C ARG A 205 5.53 -23.45 16.19
N GLU A 206 6.23 -23.17 17.29
CA GLU A 206 6.95 -21.90 17.51
C GLU A 206 8.04 -21.65 16.45
N LYS A 207 8.71 -22.71 15.98
CA LYS A 207 9.71 -22.62 14.90
C LYS A 207 9.08 -22.24 13.57
N LEU A 208 7.99 -22.92 13.20
CA LEU A 208 7.22 -22.62 11.98
C LEU A 208 6.60 -21.22 12.03
N LEU A 209 6.12 -20.80 13.21
CA LEU A 209 5.59 -19.46 13.43
C LEU A 209 6.67 -18.39 13.22
N ALA A 210 7.90 -18.62 13.67
CA ALA A 210 9.01 -17.71 13.42
C ALA A 210 9.24 -17.55 11.90
N VAL A 211 9.32 -18.65 11.15
CA VAL A 211 9.48 -18.63 9.69
C VAL A 211 8.28 -17.93 9.01
N GLY A 212 7.05 -18.18 9.49
CA GLY A 212 5.84 -17.49 9.01
C GLY A 212 5.86 -15.98 9.26
N ARG A 213 6.41 -15.53 10.39
CA ARG A 213 6.61 -14.10 10.68
C ARG A 213 7.68 -13.49 9.76
N THR A 214 8.79 -14.17 9.54
CA THR A 214 9.81 -13.76 8.57
C THR A 214 9.19 -13.63 7.17
N LYS A 215 8.35 -14.60 6.78
CA LYS A 215 7.64 -14.58 5.50
C LYS A 215 6.66 -13.42 5.39
N ALA A 216 5.89 -13.14 6.43
CA ALA A 216 4.99 -11.98 6.47
C ALA A 216 5.75 -10.65 6.39
N ALA A 217 6.88 -10.52 7.08
CA ALA A 217 7.75 -9.35 6.99
C ALA A 217 8.32 -9.18 5.58
N PHE A 218 8.80 -10.26 4.98
CA PHE A 218 9.26 -10.28 3.59
C PHE A 218 8.14 -9.84 2.63
N ASP A 219 6.93 -10.36 2.79
CA ASP A 219 5.81 -10.05 1.89
C ASP A 219 5.37 -8.59 1.97
N LEU A 220 5.49 -7.95 3.14
CA LEU A 220 5.26 -6.51 3.29
C LEU A 220 6.31 -5.70 2.53
N VAL A 221 7.61 -6.01 2.69
CA VAL A 221 8.69 -5.34 1.96
C VAL A 221 8.54 -5.55 0.45
N ALA A 222 8.17 -6.76 0.04
CA ALA A 222 8.01 -7.13 -1.36
C ALA A 222 6.91 -6.35 -2.10
N GLN A 223 5.98 -5.69 -1.39
CA GLN A 223 5.01 -4.79 -2.03
C GLN A 223 5.62 -3.54 -2.65
N TYR A 224 6.88 -3.25 -2.33
CA TYR A 224 7.66 -2.13 -2.82
C TYR A 224 8.85 -2.57 -3.69
N LEU A 225 8.91 -3.84 -4.13
CA LEU A 225 9.97 -4.36 -4.98
C LEU A 225 9.45 -4.72 -6.37
N SER A 226 10.28 -4.54 -7.40
CA SER A 226 9.97 -5.06 -8.74
C SER A 226 9.85 -6.59 -8.72
N PRO A 227 9.15 -7.21 -9.68
CA PRO A 227 8.99 -8.66 -9.75
C PRO A 227 10.34 -9.41 -9.75
N GLU A 228 11.34 -8.89 -10.46
CA GLU A 228 12.66 -9.50 -10.54
C GLU A 228 13.39 -9.38 -9.20
N MET A 229 13.39 -8.20 -8.57
CA MET A 229 14.04 -8.00 -7.28
C MET A 229 13.41 -8.86 -6.19
N LYS A 230 12.08 -8.98 -6.21
CA LYS A 230 11.35 -9.87 -5.30
C LYS A 230 11.81 -11.32 -5.47
N GLN A 231 11.95 -11.80 -6.70
CA GLN A 231 12.40 -13.17 -6.98
C GLN A 231 13.84 -13.40 -6.52
N THR A 232 14.75 -12.48 -6.86
CA THR A 232 16.15 -12.55 -6.42
C THR A 232 16.24 -12.60 -4.90
N LEU A 233 15.53 -11.71 -4.20
CA LEU A 233 15.54 -11.68 -2.74
C LEU A 233 14.89 -12.93 -2.15
N LEU A 234 13.77 -13.41 -2.71
CA LEU A 234 13.08 -14.62 -2.25
C LEU A 234 13.97 -15.86 -2.32
N ALA A 235 14.77 -16.00 -3.38
CA ALA A 235 15.70 -17.11 -3.56
C ALA A 235 16.76 -17.20 -2.46
N THR A 236 16.92 -16.14 -1.67
CA THR A 236 17.89 -16.09 -0.58
C THR A 236 17.32 -16.46 0.79
N TYR A 237 16.04 -16.80 0.86
CA TYR A 237 15.34 -17.26 2.08
C TYR A 237 14.90 -18.71 1.89
N ASP A 238 14.98 -19.49 2.97
CA ASP A 238 14.41 -20.83 3.01
C ASP A 238 13.03 -20.79 3.67
N PHE A 239 12.00 -20.99 2.85
CA PHE A 239 10.61 -21.13 3.30
C PHE A 239 10.07 -22.55 3.04
N ALA A 240 10.91 -23.53 2.72
CA ALA A 240 10.47 -24.85 2.26
C ALA A 240 9.61 -25.60 3.29
N GLU A 241 10.02 -25.55 4.57
CA GLU A 241 9.27 -26.18 5.67
C GLU A 241 7.89 -25.54 5.85
N LEU A 242 7.83 -24.21 5.79
CA LEU A 242 6.58 -23.45 5.86
C LEU A 242 5.67 -23.80 4.67
N GLU A 243 6.19 -23.82 3.45
CA GLU A 243 5.40 -24.17 2.27
C GLU A 243 4.88 -25.61 2.32
N ALA A 244 5.69 -26.56 2.79
CA ALA A 244 5.26 -27.95 2.97
C ALA A 244 4.09 -28.02 3.96
N HIS A 245 4.18 -27.28 5.07
CA HIS A 245 3.12 -27.19 6.06
C HIS A 245 1.83 -26.58 5.50
N LEU A 246 1.93 -25.45 4.77
CA LEU A 246 0.77 -24.81 4.14
C LEU A 246 0.09 -25.73 3.12
N ARG A 247 0.86 -26.50 2.35
CA ARG A 247 0.32 -27.50 1.40
C ARG A 247 -0.44 -28.61 2.12
N GLN A 248 0.07 -29.10 3.26
CA GLN A 248 -0.61 -30.09 4.10
C GLN A 248 -1.91 -29.54 4.68
N ASN A 249 -1.88 -28.34 5.29
CA ASN A 249 -3.08 -27.71 5.85
C ASN A 249 -4.16 -27.48 4.80
N MET A 250 -3.79 -27.09 3.57
CA MET A 250 -4.76 -26.98 2.47
C MET A 250 -5.33 -28.35 2.07
N ALA A 251 -4.49 -29.39 2.04
CA ALA A 251 -4.94 -30.75 1.72
C ALA A 251 -5.87 -31.35 2.79
N ASP A 252 -5.72 -30.96 4.06
CA ASP A 252 -6.57 -31.39 5.17
C ASP A 252 -7.89 -30.59 5.26
N GLU A 253 -7.90 -29.31 4.83
CA GLU A 253 -9.14 -28.52 4.75
C GLU A 253 -10.09 -28.97 3.62
N VAL A 254 -9.57 -29.48 2.51
CA VAL A 254 -10.35 -29.93 1.35
C VAL A 254 -11.31 -31.09 1.68
N PRO A 255 -10.91 -32.16 2.41
CA PRO A 255 -11.82 -33.22 2.82
C PRO A 255 -12.86 -32.79 3.87
N LEU A 256 -12.58 -31.80 4.73
CA LEU A 256 -13.59 -31.29 5.67
C LEU A 256 -14.68 -30.45 4.99
N LYS A 257 -14.35 -29.69 3.93
CA LYS A 257 -15.33 -28.89 3.18
C LYS A 257 -16.20 -29.73 2.23
N SER A 258 -15.73 -30.89 1.76
CA SER A 258 -16.52 -31.81 0.95
C SER A 258 -17.54 -32.62 1.76
N ALA A 259 -17.30 -32.82 3.06
CA ALA A 259 -18.22 -33.50 3.97
C ALA A 259 -19.42 -32.65 4.43
N THR A 260 -19.39 -31.32 4.25
CA THR A 260 -20.50 -30.42 4.61
C THR A 260 -21.48 -30.11 3.48
N ASN A 261 -21.30 -30.69 2.28
CA ASN A 261 -22.17 -30.44 1.12
C ASN A 261 -22.91 -31.67 0.58
N THR A 262 -23.18 -32.66 1.43
CA THR A 262 -24.05 -33.80 1.13
C THR A 262 -25.28 -33.81 2.04
N LYS A 263 -26.23 -32.91 1.78
CA LYS A 263 -27.67 -33.13 2.06
C LYS A 263 -28.54 -32.02 1.45
N LYS A 264 -28.86 -32.16 0.17
CA LYS A 264 -30.16 -31.75 -0.40
C LYS A 264 -30.67 -32.88 -1.27
N GLY A 265 -31.51 -33.72 -0.68
CA GLY A 265 -32.37 -34.65 -1.39
C GLY A 265 -33.64 -33.95 -1.88
N ALA A 266 -34.09 -34.37 -3.06
CA ALA A 266 -35.48 -34.37 -3.53
C ALA A 266 -35.75 -35.83 -3.94
N ALA A 267 -36.86 -36.52 -3.68
CA ALA A 267 -38.19 -36.13 -3.23
C ALA A 267 -38.89 -37.37 -2.61
N GLY A 268 -39.99 -37.16 -1.87
CA GLY A 268 -41.10 -38.14 -1.80
C GLY A 268 -41.55 -38.65 -0.42
N LYS A 269 -42.49 -37.93 0.21
CA LYS A 269 -43.64 -38.35 1.05
C LYS A 269 -43.49 -39.48 2.11
N ALA A 270 -43.73 -39.11 3.38
CA ALA A 270 -44.76 -39.68 4.27
C ALA A 270 -44.88 -38.86 5.58
N GLU A 271 -46.07 -38.90 6.18
CA GLU A 271 -46.60 -38.08 7.28
C GLU A 271 -45.90 -38.24 8.65
N GLY A 272 -46.03 -37.22 9.53
CA GLY A 272 -45.76 -37.38 10.97
C GLY A 272 -45.31 -36.11 11.71
N ASP A 273 -46.29 -35.40 12.28
CA ASP A 273 -46.30 -34.70 13.59
C ASP A 273 -45.17 -33.71 14.03
N GLY A 274 -45.58 -32.46 14.29
CA GLY A 274 -45.28 -31.73 15.53
C GLY A 274 -43.87 -31.21 15.87
N LYS A 275 -43.43 -30.06 15.31
CA LYS A 275 -42.88 -28.87 16.04
C LYS A 275 -42.28 -27.82 15.09
N LYS A 276 -42.90 -26.63 15.03
CA LYS A 276 -42.39 -25.44 14.30
C LYS A 276 -41.07 -24.92 14.93
N ARG A 277 -39.97 -24.94 14.19
CA ARG A 277 -38.76 -24.14 14.47
C ARG A 277 -38.87 -22.79 13.74
N LYS A 278 -38.67 -21.70 14.51
CA LYS A 278 -38.73 -20.29 14.07
C LYS A 278 -37.65 -19.97 13.02
N ALA A 279 -38.01 -19.10 12.07
CA ALA A 279 -37.12 -18.50 11.09
C ALA A 279 -35.98 -17.70 11.76
N ALA A 280 -34.81 -17.70 11.13
CA ALA A 280 -33.61 -17.00 11.58
C ALA A 280 -33.86 -15.49 11.72
N LYS A 281 -33.48 -14.94 12.89
CA LYS A 281 -33.53 -13.49 13.16
C LYS A 281 -32.42 -12.77 12.39
N GLY A 282 -32.77 -11.60 11.84
CA GLY A 282 -31.81 -10.67 11.25
C GLY A 282 -30.84 -10.09 12.31
N SER A 283 -29.74 -9.48 11.86
CA SER A 283 -28.71 -8.97 12.77
C SER A 283 -29.24 -7.91 13.73
N HIS A 284 -28.65 -7.85 14.92
CA HIS A 284 -29.07 -6.99 16.04
C HIS A 284 -29.22 -5.51 15.66
N GLY A 285 -28.37 -5.00 14.75
CA GLY A 285 -28.46 -3.62 14.24
C GLY A 285 -29.74 -3.34 13.43
N VAL A 286 -30.22 -4.33 12.67
CA VAL A 286 -31.46 -4.22 11.88
C VAL A 286 -32.70 -4.30 12.79
N GLU A 287 -32.64 -5.05 13.90
CA GLU A 287 -33.71 -5.08 14.90
C GLU A 287 -33.78 -3.79 15.74
N GLN A 288 -32.66 -3.11 15.97
CA GLN A 288 -32.63 -1.81 16.65
C GLN A 288 -33.16 -0.67 15.78
N LEU A 289 -32.85 -0.66 14.48
CA LEU A 289 -33.36 0.35 13.54
C LEU A 289 -34.87 0.29 13.33
N LYS A 290 -35.50 -0.87 13.53
CA LYS A 290 -36.97 -1.03 13.47
C LYS A 290 -37.72 -0.40 14.65
N LYS A 291 -37.02 -0.07 15.75
CA LYS A 291 -37.63 0.52 16.96
C LYS A 291 -37.64 2.04 16.97
N VAL A 292 -37.03 2.68 15.96
CA VAL A 292 -37.00 4.15 15.83
C VAL A 292 -38.25 4.61 15.11
N ASN A 293 -38.95 5.61 15.66
CA ASN A 293 -40.17 6.16 15.07
C ASN A 293 -39.79 7.05 13.87
N THR A 294 -40.14 6.63 12.65
CA THR A 294 -39.76 7.29 11.39
C THR A 294 -40.82 8.25 10.86
N THR A 295 -41.85 8.57 11.66
CA THR A 295 -42.86 9.56 11.28
C THR A 295 -42.23 10.96 11.26
N GLY A 296 -42.10 11.54 10.05
CA GLY A 296 -41.57 12.89 9.83
C GLY A 296 -40.17 12.95 9.20
N MET A 297 -39.45 11.83 9.06
CA MET A 297 -38.16 11.82 8.35
C MET A 297 -38.36 11.89 6.82
N ALA A 298 -37.69 12.83 6.17
CA ALA A 298 -37.64 12.91 4.72
C ALA A 298 -36.99 11.64 4.15
N LYS A 299 -37.66 10.99 3.18
CA LYS A 299 -37.10 9.83 2.48
C LYS A 299 -35.88 10.29 1.70
N LEU A 300 -34.78 9.54 1.75
CA LEU A 300 -33.54 9.85 1.01
C LEU A 300 -33.77 10.14 -0.49
N SER A 301 -34.81 9.54 -1.07
CA SER A 301 -35.25 9.78 -2.45
C SER A 301 -35.71 11.21 -2.74
N SER A 302 -36.11 12.01 -1.75
CA SER A 302 -36.52 13.40 -1.95
C SER A 302 -35.37 14.35 -2.25
N PHE A 303 -34.12 13.94 -1.98
CA PHE A 303 -32.92 14.74 -2.24
C PHE A 303 -32.35 14.56 -3.66
N PHE A 304 -32.88 13.60 -4.45
CA PHE A 304 -32.35 13.25 -5.77
C PHE A 304 -33.34 13.52 -6.91
N ASN A 305 -34.32 14.40 -6.72
CA ASN A 305 -35.22 14.78 -7.81
C ASN A 305 -34.47 15.65 -8.84
N LYS A 306 -34.48 15.17 -10.09
CA LYS A 306 -33.97 15.88 -11.27
C LYS A 306 -34.81 17.13 -11.51
N ALA A 307 -34.19 18.31 -11.54
CA ALA A 307 -34.87 19.56 -11.85
C ALA A 307 -35.58 19.47 -13.22
N GLU A 308 -36.89 19.74 -13.25
CA GLU A 308 -37.63 19.85 -14.49
C GLU A 308 -37.10 21.01 -15.32
N LYS A 309 -36.82 20.74 -16.60
CA LYS A 309 -36.49 21.77 -17.59
C LYS A 309 -37.71 22.69 -17.75
N ALA A 310 -37.58 23.95 -17.38
CA ALA A 310 -38.49 25.00 -17.80
C ALA A 310 -38.60 25.00 -19.35
N LYS A 311 -39.81 24.84 -19.87
CA LYS A 311 -40.14 25.02 -21.29
C LYS A 311 -40.73 26.43 -21.46
N SER A 312 -40.00 27.23 -22.23
CA SER A 312 -40.31 28.56 -22.79
C SER A 312 -40.43 29.71 -21.80
#